data_AF-A0A7Z0MFS9-F1
#
_entry.id   AF-A0A7Z0MFS9-F1
#
_cell.length_a   1.000
_cell.length_b   1.000
_cell.length_c   1.000
_cell.angle_alpha   90.00
_cell.angle_beta   90.00
_cell.angle_gamma   90.00
#
_symmetry.space_group_name_H-M   'P 1'
#
loop_
_entity.id
_entity.type
_entity.pdbx_description
1 polymer ?
#
loop_
_entity_poly.entity_id
_entity_poly.type
_entity_poly.pdbx_seq_one_letter_code
_entity_poly.pdbx_strand_id
1 'polypeptide(L)'
;MAHPDFFDTIPTLVLRDPLAQLLGSAEDGLIEYSYAEAVKLTGHSCPTVAGAWIMTAQALKRLYGDAPPLRGGISVSFRNSAVEGVTGVIASVVGYITGATADTGFKGLRGRFDRRNLLHFGQPVDGDIRFERLDTGERVTVSFDSGVVPPPAGMMPRLFLAMSEDATPEQRAAFADAWQGRVRGIFENMDHPELVRYS
;
A
#
# COMPACT_ATOMS: atom_id res chain seq x y z
N MET A 1 -13.43 -14.27 -2.70
CA MET A 1 -13.57 -13.49 -3.96
C MET A 1 -12.67 -14.17 -4.95
N ALA A 2 -13.17 -14.58 -6.12
CA ALA A 2 -12.29 -14.95 -7.21
C ALA A 2 -11.54 -13.68 -7.66
N HIS A 3 -10.22 -13.71 -7.69
CA HIS A 3 -9.36 -12.61 -8.11
C HIS A 3 -8.27 -13.12 -9.06
N PRO A 4 -7.60 -12.24 -9.83
CA PRO A 4 -6.49 -12.66 -10.67
C PRO A 4 -5.45 -13.49 -9.89
N ASP A 5 -5.02 -14.61 -10.47
CA ASP A 5 -4.14 -15.58 -9.81
C ASP A 5 -2.79 -14.99 -9.38
N PHE A 6 -2.30 -13.98 -10.11
CA PHE A 6 -1.02 -13.35 -9.76
C PHE A 6 -1.05 -12.64 -8.40
N PHE A 7 -2.24 -12.33 -7.85
CA PHE A 7 -2.33 -11.73 -6.52
C PHE A 7 -1.72 -12.65 -5.43
N ASP A 8 -1.86 -13.97 -5.61
CA ASP A 8 -1.34 -14.98 -4.67
C ASP A 8 0.18 -15.19 -4.83
N THR A 9 0.76 -14.69 -5.91
CA THR A 9 2.21 -14.74 -6.15
C THR A 9 2.97 -13.57 -5.54
N ILE A 10 2.25 -12.53 -5.08
CA ILE A 10 2.86 -11.34 -4.49
C ILE A 10 3.29 -11.68 -3.06
N PRO A 11 4.56 -11.39 -2.67
CA PRO A 11 5.03 -11.63 -1.32
C PRO A 11 4.15 -10.97 -0.25
N THR A 12 3.79 -11.74 0.77
CA THR A 12 3.03 -11.26 1.92
C THR A 12 3.91 -10.47 2.87
N LEU A 13 3.28 -9.63 3.70
CA LEU A 13 3.94 -8.87 4.75
C LEU A 13 3.54 -9.45 6.11
N VAL A 14 4.52 -9.82 6.93
CA VAL A 14 4.28 -10.28 8.30
C VAL A 14 4.73 -9.21 9.28
N LEU A 15 3.80 -8.70 10.08
CA LEU A 15 4.07 -7.69 11.10
C LEU A 15 3.77 -8.25 12.49
N ARG A 16 4.52 -7.76 13.48
CA ARG A 16 4.22 -8.02 14.90
C ARG A 16 3.31 -6.93 15.43
N ASP A 17 2.16 -7.30 15.99
CA ASP A 17 1.21 -6.42 16.65
C ASP A 17 1.03 -6.82 18.13
N PRO A 18 1.67 -6.10 19.07
CA PRO A 18 1.55 -6.36 20.49
C PRO A 18 0.13 -6.20 21.06
N LEU A 19 -0.71 -5.37 20.42
CA LEU A 19 -2.11 -5.22 20.84
C LEU A 19 -2.90 -6.47 20.45
N ALA A 20 -2.71 -6.97 19.22
CA ALA A 20 -3.35 -8.20 18.78
C ALA A 20 -2.92 -9.40 19.64
N GLN A 21 -1.64 -9.46 20.02
CA GLN A 21 -1.15 -10.47 20.96
C GLN A 21 -1.83 -10.35 22.33
N LEU A 22 -1.86 -9.14 22.90
CA LEU A 22 -2.45 -8.89 24.22
C LEU A 22 -3.94 -9.25 24.26
N LEU A 23 -4.67 -8.96 23.19
CA LEU A 23 -6.10 -9.23 23.08
C LEU A 23 -6.43 -10.64 22.58
N GLY A 24 -5.41 -11.49 22.35
CA GLY A 24 -5.60 -12.86 21.89
C GLY A 24 -6.13 -12.98 20.45
N SER A 25 -5.95 -11.95 19.62
CA SER A 25 -6.42 -11.91 18.23
C SER A 25 -5.39 -12.44 17.23
N ALA A 26 -4.13 -12.61 17.65
CA ALA A 26 -3.06 -13.17 16.83
C ALA A 26 -2.09 -13.98 17.70
N GLU A 27 -1.79 -15.22 17.29
CA GLU A 27 -0.77 -16.05 17.91
C GLU A 27 0.60 -15.40 17.74
N ASP A 28 1.38 -15.32 18.82
CA ASP A 28 2.65 -14.57 18.92
C ASP A 28 2.59 -13.10 18.47
N GLY A 29 1.39 -12.54 18.31
CA GLY A 29 1.18 -11.21 17.74
C GLY A 29 1.55 -11.09 16.27
N LEU A 30 1.78 -12.19 15.55
CA LEU A 30 2.14 -12.12 14.13
C LEU A 30 0.88 -12.07 13.27
N ILE A 31 0.83 -11.09 12.37
CA ILE A 31 -0.28 -10.92 11.41
C ILE A 31 0.32 -10.88 10.01
N GLU A 32 -0.17 -11.77 9.17
CA GLU A 32 0.13 -11.78 7.74
C GLU A 32 -0.85 -10.90 6.98
N TYR A 33 -0.32 -10.13 6.03
CA TYR A 33 -1.07 -9.27 5.12
C TYR A 33 -0.77 -9.69 3.69
N SER A 34 -1.81 -9.82 2.87
CA SER A 34 -1.71 -10.13 1.44
C SER A 34 -2.18 -8.96 0.56
N TYR A 35 -1.66 -8.91 -0.68
CA TYR A 35 -2.13 -7.92 -1.65
C TYR A 35 -3.62 -8.06 -1.97
N ALA A 36 -4.12 -9.29 -2.02
CA ALA A 36 -5.54 -9.56 -2.21
C ALA A 36 -6.43 -8.91 -1.13
N GLU A 37 -5.96 -8.81 0.12
CA GLU A 37 -6.67 -8.09 1.17
C GLU A 37 -6.60 -6.58 1.04
N ALA A 38 -5.46 -6.03 0.57
CA ALA A 38 -5.39 -4.63 0.19
C ALA A 38 -6.39 -4.30 -0.94
N VAL A 39 -6.58 -5.21 -1.90
CA VAL A 39 -7.61 -5.07 -2.95
C VAL A 39 -9.02 -5.13 -2.36
N LYS A 40 -9.28 -5.97 -1.37
CA LYS A 40 -10.58 -5.98 -0.66
C LYS A 40 -10.83 -4.65 0.07
N LEU A 41 -9.79 -4.07 0.68
CA LEU A 41 -9.86 -2.78 1.37
C LEU A 41 -10.21 -1.64 0.40
N THR A 42 -9.58 -1.60 -0.77
CA THR A 42 -9.74 -0.51 -1.76
C THR A 42 -10.86 -0.77 -2.77
N GLY A 43 -11.41 -1.98 -2.79
CA GLY A 43 -12.43 -2.46 -3.71
C GLY A 43 -11.92 -2.83 -5.12
N HIS A 44 -10.66 -2.51 -5.45
CA HIS A 44 -10.08 -2.80 -6.76
C HIS A 44 -8.55 -2.77 -6.76
N SER A 45 -7.96 -3.45 -7.74
CA SER A 45 -6.53 -3.41 -8.04
C SER A 45 -6.22 -2.41 -9.15
N CYS A 46 -5.27 -1.51 -8.89
CA CYS A 46 -4.77 -0.54 -9.87
C CYS A 46 -3.30 -0.19 -9.57
N PRO A 47 -2.60 0.51 -10.49
CA PRO A 47 -1.21 0.92 -10.29
C PRO A 47 -0.96 1.68 -8.97
N THR A 48 -1.93 2.47 -8.50
CA THR A 48 -1.82 3.19 -7.22
C THR A 48 -1.79 2.24 -6.02
N VAL A 49 -2.68 1.25 -5.99
CA VAL A 49 -2.74 0.27 -4.88
C VAL A 49 -1.49 -0.61 -4.88
N ALA A 50 -1.02 -1.02 -6.06
CA ALA A 50 0.23 -1.75 -6.21
C ALA A 50 1.43 -0.91 -5.73
N GLY A 51 1.53 0.35 -6.15
CA GLY A 51 2.57 1.27 -5.69
C GLY A 51 2.56 1.49 -4.18
N ALA A 52 1.39 1.68 -3.58
CA ALA A 52 1.25 1.81 -2.12
C ALA A 52 1.75 0.56 -1.38
N TRP A 53 1.40 -0.63 -1.87
CA TRP A 53 1.88 -1.90 -1.33
C TRP A 53 3.40 -2.02 -1.42
N ILE A 54 3.97 -1.82 -2.62
CA ILE A 54 5.42 -1.97 -2.87
C ILE A 54 6.22 -0.94 -2.06
N MET A 55 5.80 0.34 -2.07
CA MET A 55 6.43 1.39 -1.26
C MET A 55 6.46 1.02 0.22
N THR A 56 5.33 0.55 0.76
CA THR A 56 5.24 0.14 2.17
C THR A 56 6.14 -1.06 2.46
N ALA A 57 6.05 -2.12 1.64
CA ALA A 57 6.87 -3.32 1.78
C ALA A 57 8.36 -3.00 1.82
N GLN A 58 8.84 -2.18 0.87
CA GLN A 58 10.25 -1.82 0.76
C GLN A 58 10.70 -0.85 1.85
N ALA A 59 9.86 0.12 2.25
CA ALA A 59 10.16 1.00 3.37
C ALA A 59 10.32 0.20 4.68
N LEU A 60 9.39 -0.73 4.94
CA LEU A 60 9.47 -1.60 6.11
C LEU A 60 10.69 -2.52 6.09
N LYS A 61 11.02 -3.10 4.92
CA LYS A 61 12.22 -3.92 4.74
C LYS A 61 13.50 -3.13 5.07
N ARG A 62 13.58 -1.87 4.66
CA ARG A 62 14.73 -1.01 4.96
C ARG A 62 14.83 -0.65 6.44
N LEU A 63 13.70 -0.35 7.08
CA LEU A 63 13.67 0.07 8.49
C LEU A 63 13.89 -1.08 9.49
N TYR A 64 13.51 -2.32 9.12
CA TYR A 64 13.53 -3.46 10.04
C TYR A 64 14.45 -4.60 9.59
N GLY A 65 14.99 -4.57 8.36
CA GLY A 65 15.81 -5.65 7.82
C GLY A 65 15.01 -6.95 7.71
N ASP A 66 15.49 -8.00 8.39
CA ASP A 66 14.80 -9.30 8.45
C ASP A 66 13.85 -9.44 9.64
N ALA A 67 13.81 -8.45 10.55
CA ALA A 67 12.90 -8.48 11.68
C ALA A 67 11.47 -8.14 11.25
N PRO A 68 10.44 -8.76 11.84
CA PRO A 68 9.05 -8.36 11.63
C PRO A 68 8.82 -6.91 12.07
N PRO A 69 8.30 -6.03 11.20
CA PRO A 69 7.99 -4.65 11.57
C PRO A 69 6.95 -4.58 12.69
N LEU A 70 7.07 -3.56 13.55
CA LEU A 70 6.16 -3.36 14.66
C LEU A 70 4.93 -2.57 14.20
N ARG A 71 3.79 -3.23 14.07
CA ARG A 71 2.53 -2.57 13.74
C ARG A 71 2.17 -1.56 14.82
N GLY A 72 1.97 -0.29 14.46
CA GLY A 72 1.74 0.84 15.38
C GLY A 72 3.00 1.46 15.97
N GLY A 73 4.18 0.94 15.59
CA GLY A 73 5.48 1.49 15.93
C GLY A 73 6.07 2.40 14.86
N ILE A 74 5.27 2.81 13.88
CA ILE A 74 5.71 3.57 12.70
C ILE A 74 4.82 4.81 12.55
N SER A 75 5.44 5.98 12.45
CA SER A 75 4.80 7.20 11.95
C SER A 75 5.01 7.31 10.44
N VAL A 76 4.01 7.80 9.72
CA VAL A 76 3.98 7.92 8.28
C VAL A 76 3.54 9.35 7.92
N SER A 77 4.36 10.02 7.11
CA SER A 77 4.11 11.39 6.63
C SER A 77 3.97 11.40 5.12
N PHE A 78 2.85 11.90 4.63
CA PHE A 78 2.58 12.13 3.21
C PHE A 78 2.91 13.57 2.83
N ARG A 79 3.52 13.76 1.65
CA ARG A 79 3.75 15.09 1.08
C ARG A 79 2.43 15.83 0.86
N ASN A 80 1.47 15.14 0.24
CA ASN A 80 0.23 15.73 -0.23
C ASN A 80 -0.86 15.70 0.86
N SER A 81 -1.93 16.46 0.67
CA SER A 81 -3.10 16.40 1.55
C SER A 81 -3.88 15.09 1.35
N ALA A 82 -4.65 14.66 2.35
CA ALA A 82 -5.42 13.41 2.27
C ALA A 82 -6.43 13.36 1.11
N VAL A 83 -6.94 14.53 0.67
CA VAL A 83 -7.94 14.67 -0.39
C VAL A 83 -7.35 15.02 -1.75
N GLU A 84 -6.02 15.15 -1.84
CA GLU A 84 -5.35 15.48 -3.09
C GLU A 84 -5.12 14.21 -3.92
N GLY A 85 -5.71 14.19 -5.11
CA GLY A 85 -5.57 13.09 -6.06
C GLY A 85 -5.97 11.75 -5.42
N VAL A 86 -5.02 10.81 -5.41
CA VAL A 86 -5.21 9.46 -4.86
C VAL A 86 -4.54 9.25 -3.50
N THR A 87 -4.10 10.32 -2.84
CA THR A 87 -3.35 10.25 -1.57
C THR A 87 -4.11 9.47 -0.50
N GLY A 88 -5.42 9.67 -0.37
CA GLY A 88 -6.26 8.92 0.57
C GLY A 88 -6.31 7.40 0.30
N VAL A 89 -6.24 6.98 -0.98
CA VAL A 89 -6.20 5.56 -1.36
C VAL A 89 -4.85 4.95 -0.98
N ILE A 90 -3.76 5.68 -1.20
CA ILE A 90 -2.43 5.23 -0.78
C ILE A 90 -2.40 5.11 0.75
N ALA A 91 -2.89 6.13 1.45
CA ALA A 91 -2.92 6.18 2.90
C ALA A 91 -3.78 5.07 3.54
N SER A 92 -4.87 4.64 2.90
CA SER A 92 -5.67 3.52 3.41
C SER A 92 -4.88 2.21 3.38
N VAL A 93 -4.13 1.93 2.31
CA VAL A 93 -3.25 0.76 2.20
C VAL A 93 -2.11 0.83 3.22
N VAL A 94 -1.44 1.98 3.33
CA VAL A 94 -0.36 2.16 4.31
C VAL A 94 -0.86 1.99 5.74
N GLY A 95 -1.99 2.61 6.08
CA GLY A 95 -2.61 2.51 7.40
C GLY A 95 -3.11 1.11 7.73
N TYR A 96 -3.62 0.37 6.74
CA TYR A 96 -4.02 -1.04 6.89
C TYR A 96 -2.86 -1.92 7.35
N ILE A 97 -1.70 -1.81 6.66
CA ILE A 97 -0.49 -2.57 6.98
C ILE A 97 0.11 -2.10 8.31
N THR A 98 0.44 -0.81 8.42
CA THR A 98 1.21 -0.26 9.56
C THR A 98 0.38 -0.07 10.83
N GLY A 99 -0.95 -0.02 10.71
CA GLY A 99 -1.85 0.39 11.78
C GLY A 99 -1.79 1.88 12.11
N ALA A 100 -1.08 2.70 11.32
CA ALA A 100 -1.03 4.14 11.50
C ALA A 100 -2.34 4.81 11.05
N THR A 101 -2.84 5.73 11.85
CA THR A 101 -4.03 6.55 11.52
C THR A 101 -3.81 8.01 11.92
N ALA A 102 -4.68 8.88 11.42
CA ALA A 102 -4.77 10.27 11.85
C ALA A 102 -5.40 10.33 13.25
N ASP A 103 -6.57 10.92 13.42
CA ASP A 103 -7.24 11.07 14.73
C ASP A 103 -8.30 9.98 15.02
N THR A 104 -8.61 9.12 14.04
CA THR A 104 -9.72 8.16 14.11
C THR A 104 -9.34 6.74 14.53
N GLY A 105 -8.05 6.46 14.79
CA GLY A 105 -7.59 5.14 15.22
C GLY A 105 -7.90 4.78 16.65
N PHE A 106 -7.49 3.56 17.02
CA PHE A 106 -7.61 3.06 18.38
C PHE A 106 -6.78 3.91 19.36
N LYS A 107 -7.44 4.46 20.39
CA LYS A 107 -6.82 5.34 21.40
C LYS A 107 -5.81 4.68 22.34
N GLY A 108 -5.64 3.37 22.26
CA GLY A 108 -4.80 2.62 23.16
C GLY A 108 -5.46 2.21 24.48
N LEU A 109 -4.73 1.39 25.24
CA LEU A 109 -5.09 0.91 26.57
C LEU A 109 -4.05 1.40 27.57
N ARG A 110 -4.47 2.24 28.54
CA ARG A 110 -3.59 2.84 29.55
C ARG A 110 -2.32 3.47 28.96
N GLY A 111 -2.47 4.22 27.87
CA GLY A 111 -1.37 4.92 27.20
C GLY A 111 -0.49 4.05 26.30
N ARG A 112 -0.86 2.79 26.05
CA ARG A 112 -0.15 1.86 25.16
C ARG A 112 -0.97 1.55 23.91
N PHE A 113 -0.29 1.23 22.80
CA PHE A 113 -0.90 0.78 21.55
C PHE A 113 -1.80 1.82 20.84
N ASP A 114 -1.61 3.12 21.11
CA ASP A 114 -2.32 4.17 20.38
C ASP A 114 -1.96 4.11 18.89
N ARG A 115 -2.97 4.22 18.04
CA ARG A 115 -2.85 4.20 16.58
C ARG A 115 -3.07 5.57 15.96
N ARG A 116 -3.47 6.55 16.77
CA ARG A 116 -3.73 7.92 16.34
C ARG A 116 -2.43 8.71 16.30
N ASN A 117 -2.46 9.80 15.53
CA ASN A 117 -1.35 10.73 15.35
C ASN A 117 -0.09 10.04 14.81
N LEU A 118 -0.28 8.99 14.01
CA LEU A 118 0.79 8.27 13.32
C LEU A 118 0.73 8.47 11.80
N LEU A 119 -0.36 9.04 11.29
CA LEU A 119 -0.55 9.32 9.87
C LEU A 119 -0.70 10.83 9.69
N HIS A 120 0.23 11.43 8.95
CA HIS A 120 0.31 12.87 8.75
C HIS A 120 0.23 13.20 7.27
N PHE A 121 -0.42 14.31 6.92
CA PHE A 121 -0.61 14.76 5.55
C PHE A 121 -0.10 16.19 5.39
N GLY A 122 0.17 16.61 4.15
CA GLY A 122 0.64 17.97 3.85
C GLY A 122 1.99 18.29 4.49
N GLN A 123 2.86 17.30 4.62
CA GLN A 123 4.14 17.45 5.30
C GLN A 123 5.28 17.78 4.32
N PRO A 124 6.33 18.50 4.76
CA PRO A 124 7.54 18.69 3.95
C PRO A 124 8.31 17.36 3.86
N VAL A 125 8.00 16.58 2.83
CA VAL A 125 8.60 15.27 2.53
C VAL A 125 9.32 15.37 1.19
N ASP A 126 10.61 15.00 1.17
CA ASP A 126 11.44 14.96 -0.04
C ASP A 126 11.21 13.65 -0.82
N GLY A 127 9.96 13.48 -1.26
CA GLY A 127 9.43 12.28 -1.90
C GLY A 127 7.91 12.23 -1.77
N ASP A 128 7.32 11.04 -1.87
CA ASP A 128 5.87 10.88 -1.73
C ASP A 128 5.47 10.59 -0.27
N ILE A 129 6.19 9.69 0.39
CA ILE A 129 5.89 9.19 1.74
C ILE A 129 7.17 9.02 2.55
N ARG A 130 7.19 9.50 3.80
CA ARG A 130 8.25 9.20 4.78
C ARG A 130 7.72 8.27 5.86
N PHE A 131 8.45 7.19 6.11
CA PHE A 131 8.21 6.26 7.20
C PHE A 131 9.26 6.48 8.28
N GLU A 132 8.84 6.50 9.54
CA GLU A 132 9.71 6.73 10.69
C GLU A 132 9.39 5.73 11.80
N ARG A 133 10.42 5.06 12.30
CA ARG A 133 10.33 4.20 13.48
C ARG A 133 10.22 5.05 14.74
N LEU A 134 9.24 4.76 15.58
CA LEU A 134 9.02 5.51 16.83
C LEU A 134 10.05 5.20 17.92
N ASP A 135 10.66 4.00 17.87
CA ASP A 135 11.61 3.54 18.88
C ASP A 135 13.03 4.04 18.63
N THR A 136 13.45 4.13 17.36
CA THR A 136 14.81 4.53 16.97
C THR A 136 14.87 5.91 16.32
N GLY A 137 13.76 6.44 15.81
CA GLY A 137 13.74 7.64 14.98
C GLY A 137 14.34 7.44 13.59
N GLU A 138 14.67 6.19 13.20
CA GLU A 138 15.16 5.87 11.87
C GLU A 138 14.08 6.13 10.82
N ARG A 139 14.47 6.68 9.67
CA ARG A 139 13.54 7.15 8.63
C ARG A 139 13.97 6.65 7.26
N VAL A 140 12.97 6.45 6.41
CA VAL A 140 13.16 6.28 4.97
C VAL A 140 12.06 7.04 4.25
N THR A 141 12.43 7.81 3.25
CA THR A 141 11.48 8.43 2.34
C THR A 141 11.42 7.62 1.05
N VAL A 142 10.23 7.44 0.50
CA VAL A 142 9.98 6.69 -0.73
C VAL A 142 9.20 7.53 -1.74
N SER A 143 9.50 7.35 -3.01
CA SER A 143 8.72 7.88 -4.14
C SER A 143 8.47 6.77 -5.15
N PHE A 144 7.29 6.76 -5.77
CA PHE A 144 6.89 5.71 -6.72
C PHE A 144 6.70 6.26 -8.13
N ASP A 145 7.32 5.60 -9.11
CA ASP A 145 7.20 5.95 -10.52
C ASP A 145 6.60 4.80 -11.35
N SER A 146 5.28 4.84 -11.53
CA SER A 146 4.58 3.86 -12.39
C SER A 146 4.96 3.97 -13.89
N GLY A 147 5.71 4.98 -14.30
CA GLY A 147 6.20 5.17 -15.67
C GLY A 147 7.25 4.13 -16.08
N VAL A 148 7.93 3.50 -15.11
CA VAL A 148 8.83 2.35 -15.35
C VAL A 148 8.07 1.19 -16.01
N VAL A 149 6.78 1.04 -15.71
CA VAL A 149 5.88 0.08 -16.36
C VAL A 149 4.77 0.85 -17.09
N PRO A 150 5.05 1.31 -18.33
CA PRO A 150 4.11 2.13 -19.08
C PRO A 150 2.83 1.35 -19.38
N PRO A 151 1.68 2.02 -19.51
CA PRO A 151 0.48 1.35 -19.95
C PRO A 151 0.67 0.80 -21.38
N PRO A 152 0.14 -0.39 -21.69
CA PRO A 152 0.16 -0.90 -23.06
C PRO A 152 -0.54 0.06 -24.03
N ALA A 153 -0.12 0.02 -25.29
CA ALA A 153 -0.71 0.82 -26.35
C ALA A 153 -2.24 0.62 -26.40
N GLY A 154 -2.98 1.73 -26.52
CA GLY A 154 -4.44 1.71 -26.60
C GLY A 154 -5.16 1.53 -25.24
N MET A 155 -4.46 1.58 -24.10
CA MET A 155 -5.11 1.48 -22.78
C MET A 155 -6.25 2.50 -22.59
N MET A 156 -5.99 3.78 -22.90
CA MET A 156 -7.00 4.84 -22.72
C MET A 156 -8.22 4.66 -23.64
N PRO A 157 -8.06 4.41 -24.95
CA PRO A 157 -9.19 4.01 -25.80
C PRO A 157 -9.99 2.82 -25.26
N ARG A 158 -9.33 1.77 -24.76
CA ARG A 158 -10.02 0.61 -24.17
C ARG A 158 -10.78 0.96 -22.90
N LEU A 159 -10.23 1.82 -22.04
CA LEU A 159 -10.92 2.32 -20.85
C LEU A 159 -12.20 3.05 -21.26
N PHE A 160 -12.11 4.02 -22.18
CA PHE A 160 -13.29 4.77 -22.62
C PHE A 160 -14.35 3.86 -23.24
N LEU A 161 -13.93 2.89 -24.06
CA LEU A 161 -14.84 1.90 -24.62
C LEU A 161 -15.51 1.06 -23.51
N ALA A 162 -14.74 0.54 -22.56
CA ALA A 162 -15.26 -0.27 -21.46
C ALA A 162 -16.16 0.52 -20.49
N MET A 163 -16.04 1.84 -20.42
CA MET A 163 -16.90 2.71 -19.63
C MET A 163 -18.22 3.08 -20.33
N SER A 164 -18.33 2.82 -21.64
CA SER A 164 -19.54 3.11 -22.40
C SER A 164 -20.72 2.26 -21.95
N GLU A 165 -21.94 2.79 -22.07
CA GLU A 165 -23.17 2.08 -21.71
C GLU A 165 -23.39 0.83 -22.59
N ASP A 166 -23.01 0.91 -23.87
CA ASP A 166 -23.13 -0.14 -24.88
C ASP A 166 -21.93 -1.09 -24.95
N ALA A 167 -20.97 -0.97 -24.02
CA ALA A 167 -19.75 -1.77 -24.07
C ALA A 167 -20.05 -3.26 -23.90
N THR A 168 -19.59 -4.08 -24.85
CA THR A 168 -19.80 -5.53 -24.83
C THR A 168 -19.00 -6.20 -23.71
N PRO A 169 -19.40 -7.40 -23.26
CA PRO A 169 -18.63 -8.17 -22.28
C PRO A 169 -17.17 -8.37 -22.69
N GLU A 170 -16.91 -8.60 -23.98
CA GLU A 170 -15.56 -8.80 -24.53
C GLU A 170 -14.72 -7.52 -24.47
N GLN A 171 -15.32 -6.35 -24.72
CA GLN A 171 -14.62 -5.07 -24.62
C GLN A 171 -14.24 -4.76 -23.16
N ARG A 172 -15.14 -5.04 -22.22
CA ARG A 172 -14.88 -4.88 -20.78
C ARG A 172 -13.79 -5.86 -20.32
N ALA A 173 -13.85 -7.12 -20.75
CA ALA A 173 -12.84 -8.13 -20.46
C ALA A 173 -11.47 -7.74 -21.03
N ALA A 174 -11.40 -7.30 -22.28
CA ALA A 174 -10.15 -6.88 -22.91
C ALA A 174 -9.50 -5.68 -22.20
N PHE A 175 -10.30 -4.74 -21.69
CA PHE A 175 -9.79 -3.67 -20.83
C PHE A 175 -9.27 -4.21 -19.49
N ALA A 176 -10.07 -5.04 -18.80
CA ALA A 176 -9.72 -5.61 -17.51
C ALA A 176 -8.41 -6.43 -17.58
N ASP A 177 -8.26 -7.27 -18.60
CA ASP A 177 -7.06 -8.08 -18.83
C ASP A 177 -5.83 -7.21 -19.08
N ALA A 178 -5.97 -6.18 -19.92
CA ALA A 178 -4.87 -5.25 -20.18
C ALA A 178 -4.48 -4.45 -18.92
N TRP A 179 -5.47 -4.03 -18.12
CA TRP A 179 -5.26 -3.28 -16.89
C TRP A 179 -4.56 -4.13 -15.83
N GLN A 180 -5.07 -5.34 -15.57
CA GLN A 180 -4.45 -6.27 -14.63
C GLN A 180 -3.09 -6.77 -15.12
N GLY A 181 -2.90 -6.92 -16.43
CA GLY A 181 -1.59 -7.20 -17.03
C GLY A 181 -0.56 -6.12 -16.71
N ARG A 182 -0.95 -4.83 -16.72
CA ARG A 182 -0.05 -3.73 -16.29
C ARG A 182 0.25 -3.81 -14.80
N VAL A 183 -0.74 -4.07 -13.96
CA VAL A 183 -0.52 -4.20 -12.50
C VAL A 183 0.43 -5.36 -12.20
N ARG A 184 0.24 -6.51 -12.85
CA ARG A 184 1.18 -7.63 -12.76
C ARG A 184 2.59 -7.21 -13.16
N GLY A 185 2.73 -6.50 -14.28
CA GLY A 185 4.02 -5.96 -14.73
C GLY A 185 4.69 -5.04 -13.69
N ILE A 186 3.94 -4.26 -12.92
CA ILE A 186 4.48 -3.45 -11.82
C ILE A 186 5.08 -4.33 -10.72
N PHE A 187 4.41 -5.42 -10.33
CA PHE A 187 4.95 -6.36 -9.36
C PHE A 187 6.15 -7.14 -9.89
N GLU A 188 6.12 -7.57 -11.16
CA GLU A 188 7.26 -8.22 -11.83
C GLU A 188 8.51 -7.31 -11.88
N ASN A 189 8.32 -5.99 -11.81
CA ASN A 189 9.40 -5.00 -11.79
C ASN A 189 9.60 -4.36 -10.40
N MET A 190 9.11 -4.97 -9.32
CA MET A 190 9.16 -4.35 -7.99
C MET A 190 10.58 -4.01 -7.51
N ASP A 191 11.59 -4.76 -7.97
CA ASP A 191 13.00 -4.54 -7.63
C ASP A 191 13.72 -3.57 -8.60
N HIS A 192 13.03 -3.02 -9.59
CA HIS A 192 13.61 -2.03 -10.50
C HIS A 192 13.92 -0.73 -9.73
N PRO A 193 15.16 -0.21 -9.77
CA PRO A 193 15.61 0.89 -8.91
C PRO A 193 14.85 2.21 -9.12
N GLU A 194 14.33 2.44 -10.33
CA GLU A 194 13.53 3.63 -10.64
C GLU A 194 12.05 3.48 -10.25
N LEU A 195 11.55 2.26 -9.98
CA LEU A 195 10.14 2.07 -9.64
C LEU A 195 9.85 2.64 -8.26
N VAL A 196 10.74 2.40 -7.30
CA VAL A 196 10.73 3.01 -5.97
C VAL A 196 12.10 3.63 -5.68
N ARG A 197 12.13 4.94 -5.54
CA ARG A 197 13.33 5.70 -5.16
C ARG A 197 13.30 6.05 -3.69
N TYR A 198 14.49 6.14 -3.08
CA TYR A 198 14.67 6.39 -1.66
C TYR A 198 15.47 7.66 -1.39
N SER A 199 15.14 8.36 -0.30
CA SER A 199 15.88 9.51 0.24
C SER A 199 15.87 9.53 1.77
#